data_AF-A0A914DVK1-F1
#
_entry.id   AF-A0A914DVK1-F1
#
_cell.length_a   1.000
_cell.length_b   1.000
_cell.length_c   1.000
_cell.angle_alpha   90.00
_cell.angle_beta   90.00
_cell.angle_gamma   90.00
#
_symmetry.space_group_name_H-M   'P 1'
#
loop_
_entity.id
_entity.type
_entity.pdbx_description
1 polymer ?
#
loop_
_entity_poly.entity_id
_entity_poly.type
_entity_poly.pdbx_seq_one_letter_code
_entity_poly.pdbx_strand_id
1 'polypeptide(L)'
;MTLLDEMDDSLSIELEQLFSLKNHEEILSESSQSQFNYHSKLNEKEIQILYQLVYDLVLAAEKFKITLFADGGTLLGAVRHKGLIPWDDDIDFSILNAESKKFEALLLPQLKTWGYDYSLWWYGGWRIFPSNSDIIISEAETHCRFPFADIFIMKPDTNGHLSYIHGSAKALWPSGLALESLLPLE
;
A
#
# COMPACT_ATOMS: atom_id res chain seq x y z
N MET A 1 -5.63 4.58 -26.62
CA MET A 1 -6.98 4.41 -27.15
C MET A 1 -7.74 3.69 -26.07
N THR A 2 -8.33 4.48 -25.18
CA THR A 2 -9.00 3.99 -23.97
C THR A 2 -10.39 3.47 -24.36
N LEU A 3 -10.88 2.47 -23.63
CA LEU A 3 -12.20 1.81 -23.81
C LEU A 3 -13.44 2.76 -23.81
N LEU A 4 -13.24 4.07 -23.74
CA LEU A 4 -14.26 5.11 -23.83
C LEU A 4 -14.47 5.66 -25.25
N ASP A 5 -13.58 5.33 -26.21
CA ASP A 5 -13.66 5.85 -27.58
C ASP A 5 -14.64 5.06 -28.48
N GLU A 6 -15.29 4.00 -27.97
CA GLU A 6 -16.21 3.13 -28.73
C GLU A 6 -17.57 2.93 -28.03
N MET A 7 -18.17 3.97 -27.46
CA MET A 7 -19.55 3.91 -26.96
C MET A 7 -20.47 4.80 -27.81
N ASP A 8 -21.55 4.19 -28.32
CA ASP A 8 -22.58 4.79 -29.18
C ASP A 8 -23.24 6.01 -28.51
N ASP A 9 -23.37 7.11 -29.25
CA ASP A 9 -23.90 8.40 -28.79
C ASP A 9 -25.31 8.29 -28.17
N SER A 10 -26.07 7.27 -28.58
CA SER A 10 -27.38 6.94 -28.01
C SER A 10 -27.29 6.48 -26.54
N LEU A 11 -26.27 5.68 -26.21
CA LEU A 11 -26.06 5.11 -24.86
C LEU A 11 -25.52 6.16 -23.89
N SER A 12 -24.67 7.08 -24.35
CA SER A 12 -24.16 8.20 -23.56
C SER A 12 -25.29 9.17 -23.17
N ILE A 13 -26.23 9.44 -24.06
CA ILE A 13 -27.40 10.29 -23.77
C ILE A 13 -28.35 9.60 -22.78
N GLU A 14 -28.61 8.31 -22.94
CA GLU A 14 -29.44 7.54 -21.99
C GLU A 14 -28.80 7.49 -20.59
N LEU A 15 -27.48 7.34 -20.51
CA LEU A 15 -26.73 7.39 -19.26
C LEU A 15 -26.80 8.77 -18.61
N GLU A 16 -26.58 9.85 -19.36
CA GLU A 16 -26.69 11.22 -18.84
C GLU A 16 -28.11 11.54 -18.33
N GLN A 17 -29.15 11.06 -19.02
CA GLN A 17 -30.54 11.21 -18.56
C GLN A 17 -30.84 10.37 -17.32
N LEU A 18 -30.29 9.15 -17.22
CA LEU A 18 -30.39 8.30 -16.03
C LEU A 18 -29.69 8.94 -14.81
N PHE A 19 -28.54 9.59 -15.01
CA PHE A 19 -27.85 10.36 -13.96
C PHE A 19 -28.58 11.65 -13.59
N SER A 20 -29.26 12.29 -14.53
CA SER A 20 -30.04 13.51 -14.28
C SER A 20 -31.39 13.24 -13.59
N LEU A 21 -31.96 12.04 -13.71
CA LEU A 21 -33.31 11.72 -13.22
C LEU A 21 -33.33 11.03 -11.85
N LYS A 22 -32.20 10.54 -11.36
CA LYS A 22 -32.10 9.95 -10.02
C LYS A 22 -31.51 10.97 -9.06
N ASN A 23 -32.21 11.25 -7.97
CA ASN A 23 -31.66 12.03 -6.87
C ASN A 23 -30.35 11.37 -6.43
N HIS A 24 -29.28 12.15 -6.35
CA HIS A 24 -27.91 11.70 -6.04
C HIS A 24 -27.83 10.79 -4.80
N GLU A 25 -28.79 10.88 -3.88
CA GLU A 25 -28.87 10.06 -2.66
C GLU A 25 -29.37 8.61 -2.89
N GLU A 26 -30.18 8.33 -3.92
CA GLU A 26 -30.75 6.98 -4.15
C GLU A 26 -29.79 6.04 -4.90
N ILE A 27 -28.88 6.55 -5.74
CA ILE A 27 -27.86 5.72 -6.40
C ILE A 27 -26.77 5.27 -5.38
N LEU A 28 -26.52 6.10 -4.36
CA LEU A 28 -25.54 5.83 -3.31
C LEU A 28 -26.00 4.78 -2.29
N SER A 29 -27.29 4.45 -2.22
CA SER A 29 -27.82 3.48 -1.25
C SER A 29 -27.92 2.04 -1.79
N GLU A 30 -28.04 1.86 -3.11
CA GLU A 30 -28.14 0.52 -3.73
C GLU A 30 -26.81 -0.01 -4.29
N SER A 31 -25.87 0.87 -4.66
CA SER A 31 -24.51 0.47 -5.09
C SER A 31 -23.53 0.24 -3.94
N SER A 32 -23.94 0.53 -2.70
CA SER A 32 -23.12 0.47 -1.49
C SER A 32 -23.19 -0.86 -0.73
N GLN A 33 -23.85 -1.89 -1.25
CA GLN A 33 -23.86 -3.22 -0.63
C GLN A 33 -22.79 -4.20 -1.16
N SER A 34 -21.69 -3.67 -1.69
CA SER A 34 -20.37 -4.29 -1.48
C SER A 34 -19.40 -3.30 -0.84
N GLN A 35 -19.88 -2.54 0.14
CA GLN A 35 -19.03 -1.85 1.11
C GLN A 35 -18.27 -2.91 1.91
N PHE A 36 -16.99 -3.10 1.60
CA PHE A 36 -16.06 -3.72 2.54
C PHE A 36 -16.14 -2.94 3.84
N ASN A 37 -16.57 -3.60 4.92
CA ASN A 37 -16.41 -3.07 6.26
C ASN A 37 -14.91 -2.97 6.52
N TYR A 38 -14.35 -1.76 6.45
CA TYR A 38 -13.04 -1.48 7.02
C TYR A 38 -13.15 -1.76 8.52
N HIS A 39 -12.80 -2.98 8.93
CA HIS A 39 -12.85 -3.36 10.33
C HIS A 39 -11.69 -2.64 11.01
N SER A 40 -11.98 -1.86 12.05
CA SER A 40 -10.98 -1.12 12.85
C SER A 40 -9.96 -2.01 13.58
N LYS A 41 -9.97 -3.32 13.30
CA LYS A 41 -9.12 -4.32 13.92
C LYS A 41 -8.99 -5.54 13.02
N LEU A 42 -7.75 -5.96 12.79
CA LEU A 42 -7.42 -7.19 12.09
C LEU A 42 -7.94 -8.43 12.83
N ASN A 43 -8.44 -9.40 12.07
CA ASN A 43 -8.69 -10.75 12.59
C ASN A 43 -7.40 -11.60 12.59
N GLU A 44 -7.43 -12.74 13.26
CA GLU A 44 -6.25 -13.60 13.43
C GLU A 44 -5.66 -14.07 12.09
N LYS A 45 -6.49 -14.33 11.08
CA LYS A 45 -6.04 -14.76 9.75
C LYS A 45 -5.31 -13.62 9.04
N GLU A 46 -5.83 -12.40 9.11
CA GLU A 46 -5.18 -11.22 8.53
C GLU A 46 -3.83 -10.93 9.20
N ILE A 47 -3.77 -11.02 10.53
CA ILE A 47 -2.51 -10.89 11.29
C ILE A 47 -1.47 -11.93 10.83
N GLN A 48 -1.89 -13.19 10.65
CA GLN A 48 -1.00 -14.24 10.17
C GLN A 48 -0.49 -13.97 8.75
N ILE A 49 -1.36 -13.51 7.86
CA ILE A 49 -0.99 -13.14 6.49
C ILE A 49 0.03 -11.99 6.50
N LEU A 50 -0.22 -10.96 7.31
CA LEU A 50 0.68 -9.83 7.44
C LEU A 50 2.06 -10.25 7.96
N TYR A 51 2.13 -11.09 9.00
CA TYR A 51 3.43 -11.59 9.47
C TYR A 51 4.15 -12.48 8.45
N GLN A 52 3.43 -13.29 7.68
CA GLN A 52 4.02 -14.06 6.59
C GLN A 52 4.59 -13.14 5.50
N LEU A 53 3.85 -12.08 5.16
CA LEU A 53 4.30 -11.07 4.21
C LEU A 53 5.57 -10.35 4.71
N VAL A 54 5.63 -9.97 6.00
CA VAL A 54 6.86 -9.40 6.61
C VAL A 54 8.03 -10.37 6.46
N TYR A 55 7.83 -11.63 6.82
CA TYR A 55 8.88 -12.64 6.73
C TYR A 55 9.42 -12.78 5.30
N ASP A 56 8.54 -12.86 4.31
CA ASP A 56 8.93 -13.00 2.91
C ASP A 56 9.61 -11.72 2.37
N LEU A 57 9.16 -10.54 2.81
CA LEU A 57 9.80 -9.27 2.49
C LEU A 57 11.23 -9.21 3.02
N VAL A 58 11.44 -9.56 4.29
CA VAL A 58 12.77 -9.59 4.93
C VAL A 58 13.67 -10.60 4.22
N LEU A 59 13.18 -11.82 4.00
CA LEU A 59 13.93 -12.88 3.33
C LEU A 59 14.37 -12.46 1.92
N ALA A 60 13.48 -11.81 1.15
CA ALA A 60 13.82 -11.32 -0.17
C ALA A 60 14.79 -10.13 -0.11
N ALA A 61 14.61 -9.21 0.84
CA ALA A 61 15.48 -8.06 1.05
C ALA A 61 16.91 -8.50 1.39
N GLU A 62 17.07 -9.46 2.31
CA GLU A 62 18.37 -10.07 2.66
C GLU A 62 19.03 -10.72 1.45
N LYS A 63 18.27 -11.59 0.74
CA LYS A 63 18.75 -12.29 -0.46
C LYS A 63 19.30 -11.33 -1.50
N PHE A 64 18.60 -10.22 -1.71
CA PHE A 64 18.98 -9.22 -2.69
C PHE A 64 19.82 -8.11 -2.11
N LYS A 65 20.19 -8.10 -0.82
CA LYS A 65 20.94 -7.00 -0.18
C LYS A 65 20.27 -5.65 -0.45
N ILE A 66 19.02 -5.53 -0.03
CA ILE A 66 18.24 -4.30 -0.02
C ILE A 66 17.98 -3.98 1.45
N THR A 67 18.22 -2.75 1.83
CA THR A 67 18.02 -2.32 3.21
C THR A 67 16.54 -2.00 3.41
N LEU A 68 15.88 -2.79 4.25
CA LEU A 68 14.47 -2.65 4.60
C LEU A 68 14.36 -2.16 6.05
N PHE A 69 13.60 -1.10 6.27
CA PHE A 69 13.39 -0.51 7.60
C PHE A 69 11.92 -0.53 7.95
N ALA A 70 11.57 -1.01 9.14
CA ALA A 70 10.23 -0.80 9.68
C ALA A 70 9.98 0.71 9.81
N ASP A 71 8.79 1.17 9.43
CA ASP A 71 8.42 2.58 9.43
C ASP A 71 7.16 2.81 10.30
N GLY A 72 6.91 4.07 10.68
CA GLY A 72 5.64 4.51 11.28
C GLY A 72 5.10 3.66 12.43
N GLY A 73 3.84 3.24 12.28
CA GLY A 73 3.12 2.42 13.26
C GLY A 73 3.76 1.04 13.46
N THR A 74 4.28 0.45 12.38
CA THR A 74 4.98 -0.84 12.39
C THR A 74 6.23 -0.79 13.26
N LEU A 75 7.09 0.22 13.09
CA LEU A 75 8.29 0.42 13.92
C LEU A 75 7.92 0.62 15.39
N LEU A 76 6.94 1.48 15.66
CA LEU A 76 6.47 1.74 17.01
C LEU A 76 5.90 0.47 17.67
N GLY A 77 5.13 -0.32 16.93
CA GLY A 77 4.61 -1.61 17.34
C GLY A 77 5.72 -2.59 17.72
N ALA A 78 6.69 -2.77 16.84
CA ALA A 78 7.84 -3.66 17.06
C ALA A 78 8.59 -3.32 18.35
N VAL A 79 8.83 -2.04 18.61
CA VAL A 79 9.54 -1.58 19.82
C VAL A 79 8.67 -1.72 21.07
N ARG A 80 7.42 -1.22 21.03
CA ARG A 80 6.54 -1.04 22.20
C ARG A 80 5.75 -2.30 22.56
N HIS A 81 5.16 -2.96 21.57
CA HIS A 81 4.26 -4.12 21.75
C HIS A 81 4.91 -5.45 21.40
N LYS A 82 6.13 -5.43 20.83
CA LYS A 82 6.83 -6.63 20.33
C LYS A 82 6.06 -7.33 19.20
N GLY A 83 5.39 -6.53 18.37
CA GLY A 83 4.55 -6.97 17.26
C GLY A 83 3.68 -5.81 16.77
N LEU A 84 2.65 -6.11 15.97
CA LEU A 84 1.70 -5.10 15.52
C LEU A 84 1.02 -4.36 16.69
N ILE A 85 0.71 -3.08 16.49
CA ILE A 85 -0.16 -2.36 17.41
C ILE A 85 -1.55 -3.02 17.35
N PRO A 86 -2.22 -3.34 18.49
CA PRO A 86 -3.46 -4.13 18.47
C PRO A 86 -4.66 -3.51 17.72
N TRP A 87 -4.53 -2.26 17.28
CA TRP A 87 -5.53 -1.49 16.54
C TRP A 87 -4.97 -0.91 15.23
N ASP A 88 -3.73 -1.25 14.84
CA ASP A 88 -3.26 -1.04 13.46
C ASP A 88 -3.91 -2.07 12.53
N ASP A 89 -4.01 -1.71 11.25
CA ASP A 89 -4.60 -2.51 10.19
C ASP A 89 -3.66 -2.78 9.00
N ASP A 90 -2.45 -2.23 9.01
CA ASP A 90 -1.47 -2.41 7.95
C ASP A 90 -0.02 -2.56 8.48
N ILE A 91 0.92 -2.62 7.54
CA ILE A 91 2.35 -2.67 7.81
C ILE A 91 3.10 -1.70 6.91
N ASP A 92 3.97 -0.88 7.50
CA ASP A 92 4.77 0.12 6.81
C ASP A 92 6.26 -0.27 6.82
N PHE A 93 6.87 -0.26 5.65
CA PHE A 93 8.32 -0.36 5.48
C PHE A 93 8.85 0.75 4.60
N SER A 94 10.12 1.08 4.80
CA SER A 94 10.87 2.01 3.98
C SER A 94 12.09 1.33 3.35
N ILE A 95 12.42 1.72 2.12
CA ILE A 95 13.67 1.36 1.42
C ILE A 95 14.46 2.60 1.01
N LEU A 96 15.76 2.44 0.78
CA LEU A 96 16.59 3.52 0.27
C LEU A 96 16.33 3.76 -1.22
N ASN A 97 16.24 5.03 -1.62
CA ASN A 97 16.11 5.44 -3.02
C ASN A 97 17.30 4.99 -3.89
N ALA A 98 18.48 4.79 -3.29
CA ALA A 98 19.62 4.21 -3.99
C ALA A 98 19.39 2.74 -4.40
N GLU A 99 18.48 2.05 -3.72
CA GLU A 99 18.18 0.63 -3.89
C GLU A 99 16.82 0.39 -4.60
N SER A 100 16.02 1.43 -4.84
CA SER A 100 14.67 1.32 -5.42
C SER A 100 14.65 0.59 -6.76
N LYS A 101 15.58 0.89 -7.67
CA LYS A 101 15.69 0.18 -8.96
C LYS A 101 15.96 -1.32 -8.79
N LYS A 102 16.73 -1.69 -7.77
CA LYS A 102 17.07 -3.07 -7.45
C LYS A 102 15.87 -3.78 -6.81
N PHE A 103 15.15 -3.09 -5.94
CA PHE A 103 13.88 -3.55 -5.38
C PHE A 103 12.87 -3.88 -6.48
N GLU A 104 12.68 -2.96 -7.43
CA GLU A 104 11.76 -3.16 -8.57
C GLU A 104 12.20 -4.28 -9.51
N ALA A 105 13.50 -4.38 -9.80
CA ALA A 105 14.01 -5.35 -10.77
C ALA A 105 14.18 -6.77 -10.22
N LEU A 106 14.35 -6.94 -8.91
CA LEU A 106 14.69 -8.23 -8.29
C LEU A 106 13.69 -8.68 -7.24
N LEU A 107 13.35 -7.81 -6.29
CA LEU A 107 12.52 -8.17 -5.13
C LEU A 107 11.05 -8.31 -5.53
N LEU A 108 10.48 -7.33 -6.22
CA LEU A 108 9.08 -7.41 -6.66
C LEU A 108 8.79 -8.64 -7.55
N PRO A 109 9.61 -8.97 -8.57
CA PRO A 109 9.45 -10.22 -9.32
C PRO A 109 9.58 -11.47 -8.45
N GLN A 110 10.47 -11.49 -7.47
CA GLN A 110 10.60 -12.61 -6.54
C GLN A 110 9.31 -12.82 -5.74
N LEU A 111 8.74 -11.75 -5.18
CA LEU A 111 7.48 -11.81 -4.45
C LEU A 111 6.32 -12.26 -5.35
N LYS A 112 6.30 -11.83 -6.61
CA LYS A 112 5.32 -12.32 -7.60
C LYS A 112 5.38 -13.84 -7.77
N THR A 113 6.56 -14.43 -7.78
CA THR A 113 6.71 -15.90 -7.83
C THR A 113 6.25 -16.61 -6.54
N TRP A 114 6.14 -15.88 -5.43
CA TRP A 114 5.69 -16.39 -4.13
C TRP A 114 4.20 -16.15 -3.86
N GLY A 115 3.46 -15.65 -4.85
CA GLY A 115 2.02 -15.44 -4.74
C GLY A 115 1.63 -14.09 -4.14
N TYR A 116 2.47 -13.07 -4.31
CA TYR A 116 2.14 -11.69 -3.99
C TYR A 116 1.95 -10.85 -5.25
N ASP A 117 0.94 -10.00 -5.22
CA ASP A 117 0.75 -8.93 -6.18
C ASP A 117 1.23 -7.61 -5.58
N TYR A 118 1.45 -6.62 -6.44
CA TYR A 118 1.85 -5.29 -6.01
C TYR A 118 1.28 -4.22 -6.95
N SER A 119 1.06 -3.04 -6.40
CA SER A 119 0.61 -1.87 -7.14
C SER A 119 1.39 -0.63 -6.70
N LEU A 120 1.53 0.34 -7.62
CA LEU A 120 2.02 1.64 -7.23
C LEU A 120 1.01 2.31 -6.29
N TRP A 121 1.54 3.03 -5.32
CA TRP A 121 0.75 3.81 -4.38
C TRP A 121 0.92 5.30 -4.64
N TRP A 122 -0.13 6.09 -4.39
CA TRP A 122 -0.19 7.50 -4.76
C TRP A 122 0.70 8.41 -3.90
N TYR A 123 1.14 7.92 -2.73
CA TYR A 123 2.22 8.55 -1.96
C TYR A 123 3.63 8.19 -2.46
N GLY A 124 3.75 7.49 -3.58
CA GLY A 124 5.02 7.00 -4.10
C GLY A 124 5.49 5.75 -3.35
N GLY A 125 5.99 4.77 -4.10
CA GLY A 125 6.35 3.46 -3.57
C GLY A 125 5.37 2.37 -3.99
N TRP A 126 5.22 1.35 -3.15
CA TRP A 126 4.55 0.10 -3.53
C TRP A 126 3.63 -0.41 -2.43
N ARG A 127 2.44 -0.84 -2.80
CA ARG A 127 1.62 -1.74 -1.98
C ARG A 127 1.88 -3.17 -2.39
N ILE A 128 2.04 -4.05 -1.41
CA ILE A 128 2.28 -5.47 -1.62
C ILE A 128 1.23 -6.27 -0.85
N PHE A 129 0.58 -7.22 -1.51
CA PHE A 129 -0.54 -7.97 -0.95
C PHE A 129 -0.63 -9.38 -1.57
N PRO A 130 -1.24 -10.37 -0.90
CA PRO A 130 -1.37 -11.71 -1.46
C PRO A 130 -2.21 -11.70 -2.75
N SER A 131 -1.77 -12.39 -3.80
CA SER A 131 -2.48 -12.44 -5.10
C SER A 131 -3.90 -13.01 -4.99
N ASN A 132 -4.16 -13.83 -3.96
CA ASN A 132 -5.44 -14.50 -3.73
C ASN A 132 -6.30 -13.83 -2.65
N SER A 133 -5.93 -12.62 -2.21
CA SER A 133 -6.68 -11.88 -1.18
C SER A 133 -7.83 -11.06 -1.75
N ASP A 134 -8.69 -10.50 -0.90
CA ASP A 134 -9.89 -9.80 -1.37
C ASP A 134 -9.54 -8.44 -1.99
N ILE A 135 -10.17 -8.11 -3.12
CA ILE A 135 -9.93 -6.84 -3.83
C ILE A 135 -10.53 -5.70 -3.03
N ILE A 136 -9.70 -4.70 -2.72
CA ILE A 136 -10.14 -3.39 -2.25
C ILE A 136 -10.39 -2.54 -3.49
N ILE A 137 -11.65 -2.22 -3.75
CA ILE A 137 -12.01 -1.19 -4.73
C ILE A 137 -12.24 0.08 -3.92
N SER A 138 -11.27 1.01 -3.96
CA SER A 138 -11.52 2.38 -3.52
C SER A 138 -11.54 3.29 -4.75
N GLU A 139 -12.21 4.44 -4.66
CA GLU A 139 -12.23 5.44 -5.74
C GLU A 139 -10.81 5.89 -6.17
N ALA A 140 -9.82 5.72 -5.29
CA ALA A 140 -8.42 6.04 -5.54
C ALA A 140 -7.56 4.84 -5.98
N GLU A 141 -8.01 3.59 -5.79
CA GLU A 141 -7.20 2.39 -5.96
C GLU A 141 -8.01 1.27 -6.62
N THR A 142 -7.78 1.04 -7.91
CA THR A 142 -8.54 0.06 -8.70
C THR A 142 -7.97 -1.36 -8.63
N HIS A 143 -6.82 -1.58 -7.98
CA HIS A 143 -6.10 -2.87 -8.04
C HIS A 143 -5.38 -3.27 -6.73
N CYS A 144 -5.77 -2.73 -5.57
CA CYS A 144 -5.21 -3.12 -4.28
C CYS A 144 -6.01 -4.27 -3.66
N ARG A 145 -5.39 -5.04 -2.75
CA ARG A 145 -6.07 -6.11 -1.99
C ARG A 145 -5.71 -6.04 -0.51
N PHE A 146 -6.58 -6.55 0.37
CA PHE A 146 -6.38 -6.56 1.83
C PHE A 146 -6.09 -7.97 2.34
N PRO A 147 -5.13 -8.17 3.28
CA PRO A 147 -4.26 -7.15 3.87
C PRO A 147 -3.05 -6.83 2.97
N PHE A 148 -2.40 -5.69 3.22
CA PHE A 148 -1.26 -5.21 2.45
C PHE A 148 -0.14 -4.65 3.33
N ALA A 149 1.05 -4.50 2.76
CA ALA A 149 2.14 -3.71 3.30
C ALA A 149 2.43 -2.52 2.38
N ASP A 150 2.61 -1.35 2.96
CA ASP A 150 3.04 -0.11 2.30
C ASP A 150 4.57 -0.02 2.32
N ILE A 151 5.18 0.17 1.14
CA ILE A 151 6.61 0.31 0.94
C ILE A 151 6.92 1.73 0.47
N PHE A 152 7.45 2.54 1.36
CA PHE A 152 7.89 3.89 1.09
C PHE A 152 9.32 3.91 0.55
N ILE A 153 9.63 4.96 -0.21
CA ILE A 153 10.99 5.21 -0.70
C ILE A 153 11.52 6.46 -0.02
N MET A 154 12.69 6.33 0.62
CA MET A 154 13.34 7.42 1.35
C MET A 154 14.73 7.74 0.81
N LYS A 155 15.19 8.96 1.02
CA LYS A 155 16.56 9.39 0.69
C LYS A 155 17.19 10.19 1.84
N PRO A 156 18.52 10.15 1.98
CA PRO A 156 19.22 11.06 2.88
C PRO A 156 18.89 12.53 2.56
N ASP A 157 18.63 13.31 3.59
CA ASP A 157 18.53 14.76 3.53
C ASP A 157 19.86 15.42 3.90
N THR A 158 19.90 16.76 3.86
CA THR A 158 21.11 17.54 4.14
C THR A 158 21.55 17.49 5.61
N ASN A 159 20.69 17.02 6.51
CA ASN A 159 20.91 16.97 7.95
C ASN A 159 21.31 15.56 8.43
N GLY A 160 21.45 14.60 7.51
CA GLY A 160 21.76 13.21 7.85
C GLY A 160 20.53 12.38 8.26
N HIS A 161 19.32 12.89 8.05
CA HIS A 161 18.09 12.11 8.23
C HIS A 161 17.66 11.47 6.91
N LEU A 162 16.77 10.49 6.95
CA LEU A 162 16.00 10.01 5.81
C LEU A 162 14.71 10.80 5.67
N SER A 163 14.38 11.19 4.44
CA SER A 163 13.11 11.84 4.10
C SER A 163 12.43 11.11 2.95
N TYR A 164 11.09 11.06 2.98
CA TYR A 164 10.30 10.51 1.89
C TYR A 164 10.60 11.23 0.57
N ILE A 165 10.74 10.47 -0.52
CA ILE A 165 11.04 11.06 -1.83
C ILE A 165 9.84 11.77 -2.45
N HIS A 166 8.64 11.30 -2.16
CA HIS A 166 7.42 11.75 -2.82
C HIS A 166 6.82 12.95 -2.08
N GLY A 167 6.37 13.95 -2.84
CA GLY A 167 5.90 15.22 -2.30
C GLY A 167 4.73 15.06 -1.32
N SER A 168 3.75 14.21 -1.65
CA SER A 168 2.59 13.97 -0.79
C SER A 168 2.97 13.34 0.55
N ALA A 169 3.87 12.35 0.55
CA ALA A 169 4.31 11.68 1.77
C ALA A 169 5.12 12.65 2.63
N LYS A 170 6.04 13.38 2.00
CA LYS A 170 6.85 14.41 2.67
C LYS A 170 6.01 15.56 3.24
N ALA A 171 4.88 15.91 2.61
CA ALA A 171 4.00 16.96 3.11
C ALA A 171 3.27 16.54 4.40
N LEU A 172 2.90 15.27 4.52
CA LEU A 172 2.24 14.72 5.71
C LEU A 172 3.22 14.38 6.83
N TRP A 173 4.36 13.80 6.47
CA TRP A 173 5.41 13.41 7.40
C TRP A 173 6.69 14.20 7.08
N PRO A 174 6.74 15.50 7.44
CA PRO A 174 7.83 16.40 7.06
C PRO A 174 9.10 16.20 7.88
N SER A 175 8.98 15.59 9.06
CA SER A 175 10.12 15.28 9.93
C SER A 175 10.82 14.04 9.38
N GLY A 176 12.07 14.19 8.94
CA GLY A 176 12.88 13.04 8.54
C GLY A 176 13.18 12.12 9.72
N LEU A 177 13.47 10.85 9.42
CA LEU A 177 13.91 9.86 10.40
C LEU A 177 15.44 9.91 10.52
N ALA A 178 15.96 10.03 11.73
CA ALA A 178 17.41 9.99 11.94
C ALA A 178 17.95 8.60 11.53
N LEU A 179 19.08 8.55 10.81
CA LEU A 179 19.59 7.28 10.27
C LEU A 179 19.90 6.28 11.40
N GLU A 180 20.35 6.78 12.55
CA GLU A 180 20.62 6.00 13.77
C GLU A 180 19.36 5.49 14.48
N SER A 181 18.19 6.04 14.16
CA SER A 181 16.90 5.60 14.72
C SER A 181 16.26 4.47 13.92
N LEU A 182 16.81 4.16 12.76
CA LEU A 182 16.37 3.06 11.93
C LEU A 182 16.84 1.75 12.57
N LEU A 183 15.89 0.86 12.81
CA LEU A 183 16.18 -0.52 13.17
C LEU A 183 16.14 -1.33 11.86
N PRO A 184 17.29 -1.62 11.23
CA PRO A 184 17.29 -2.60 10.15
C PRO A 184 16.77 -3.92 10.71
N LEU A 185 15.93 -4.59 9.92
CA LEU A 185 15.50 -5.94 10.27
C LEU A 185 16.70 -6.88 10.03
N GLU A 186 17.34 -7.32 11.12
CA GLU A 186 18.40 -8.34 11.17
C GLU A 186 17.84 -9.72 11.49
#